data_AF-A0A257M1L2-F1
#
_entry.id   AF-A0A257M1L2-F1
#
_cell.length_a   1.000
_cell.length_b   1.000
_cell.length_c   1.000
_cell.angle_alpha   90.00
_cell.angle_beta   90.00
_cell.angle_gamma   90.00
#
_symmetry.space_group_name_H-M   'P 1'
#
loop_
_entity.id
_entity.type
_entity.pdbx_description
1 polymer ?
#
loop_
_entity_poly.entity_id
_entity_poly.type
_entity_poly.pdbx_seq_one_letter_code
_entity_poly.pdbx_strand_id
1 'polypeptide(L)'
;MKPRILSSARLSFPFAAAVAALLAAPLASAATIYWDGATPASWNTNTNWSTASGADTPDPAAVPGALDDAIFNITTINGAETVTLDANQAARSLTFNNTDTTTLTGGGTARTLTLGVGGMTMSASAGAVTLGDGTAGNNVLIGLTSGVRTWTNNSAANFTINNSATTFTRATGASLVFNQLGAGTFSTGTTLPTDATGIVGPWAFFGTGTSQRYAVNTAGTIAGYSAGTPAADANAFTSATANYDFSTTASTTLSASRTANAIRYAGTGGITDLSTTAVTQNLTLNGILATGASGTLTIQRTLGSGTVVIGSSNELVIAGSQNVTINAPISGTAKTLTYSGTGTLTLGGAINVGGSTWTGNLNVNSGTFTNNSSQANPNNLNVTTFVAAGAVYNFQGAFGAGVNFTNPLTVNGTFNKSGNGGSSFSAAAPISGTGTINWSGQADLQLNGNNSGFTGTFNENGSPANALTLGNNGALGAGIFV
;
A
#
# COMPACT_ATOMS: atom_id res chain seq x y z
N MET A 1 -3.04 -79.44 -22.74
CA MET A 1 -2.76 -78.29 -21.85
C MET A 1 -3.48 -77.07 -22.42
N LYS A 2 -4.47 -76.52 -21.70
CA LYS A 2 -5.28 -75.37 -22.14
C LYS A 2 -4.68 -74.07 -21.56
N PRO A 3 -4.44 -73.02 -22.36
CA PRO A 3 -3.89 -71.76 -21.88
C PRO A 3 -4.95 -70.98 -21.08
N ARG A 4 -4.56 -70.50 -19.91
CA ARG A 4 -5.40 -69.73 -18.98
C ARG A 4 -5.21 -68.25 -19.32
N ILE A 5 -6.22 -67.64 -19.96
CA ILE A 5 -6.24 -66.21 -20.25
C ILE A 5 -6.49 -65.46 -18.93
N LEU A 6 -5.51 -64.68 -18.49
CA LEU A 6 -5.62 -63.79 -17.33
C LEU A 6 -6.42 -62.55 -17.73
N SER A 7 -7.51 -62.29 -17.03
CA SER A 7 -8.34 -61.10 -17.20
C SER A 7 -7.59 -59.85 -16.78
N SER A 8 -7.31 -58.95 -17.73
CA SER A 8 -6.81 -57.61 -17.47
C SER A 8 -7.84 -56.80 -16.68
N ALA A 9 -7.62 -56.64 -15.38
CA ALA A 9 -8.39 -55.71 -14.55
C ALA A 9 -8.15 -54.28 -15.04
N ARG A 10 -9.15 -53.69 -15.69
CA ARG A 10 -9.16 -52.27 -16.04
C ARG A 10 -9.31 -51.46 -14.76
N LEU A 11 -8.20 -50.90 -14.27
CA LEU A 11 -8.18 -49.86 -13.25
C LEU A 11 -8.80 -48.59 -13.87
N SER A 12 -10.13 -48.47 -13.81
CA SER A 12 -10.84 -47.28 -14.27
C SER A 12 -10.73 -46.20 -13.19
N PHE A 13 -10.10 -45.09 -13.58
CA PHE A 13 -9.69 -43.95 -12.74
C PHE A 13 -10.91 -43.17 -12.17
N PRO A 14 -11.09 -43.06 -10.85
CA PRO A 14 -11.94 -42.03 -10.23
C PRO A 14 -11.27 -40.65 -10.12
N PHE A 15 -10.17 -40.40 -10.85
CA PHE A 15 -9.33 -39.21 -10.67
C PHE A 15 -9.89 -37.95 -11.34
N ALA A 16 -10.74 -38.09 -12.37
CA ALA A 16 -11.30 -36.94 -13.10
C ALA A 16 -12.33 -36.14 -12.26
N ALA A 17 -13.10 -36.80 -11.38
CA ALA A 17 -14.12 -36.15 -10.57
C ALA A 17 -13.53 -35.34 -9.41
N ALA A 18 -12.42 -35.80 -8.82
CA ALA A 18 -11.73 -35.08 -7.74
C ALA A 18 -11.10 -33.76 -8.23
N VAL A 19 -10.61 -33.73 -9.48
CA VAL A 19 -10.04 -32.51 -10.08
C VAL A 19 -11.12 -31.48 -10.41
N ALA A 20 -12.29 -31.91 -10.89
CA ALA A 20 -13.41 -31.00 -11.17
C ALA A 20 -13.98 -30.35 -9.89
N ALA A 21 -14.06 -31.10 -8.79
CA ALA A 21 -14.53 -30.56 -7.50
C ALA A 21 -13.55 -29.55 -6.88
N LEU A 22 -12.24 -29.72 -7.07
CA LEU A 22 -11.24 -28.76 -6.59
C LEU A 22 -11.26 -27.43 -7.39
N LEU A 23 -11.61 -27.47 -8.68
CA LEU A 23 -11.67 -26.29 -9.54
C LEU A 23 -12.96 -25.47 -9.39
N ALA A 24 -13.97 -26.01 -8.70
CA ALA A 24 -15.29 -25.37 -8.54
C ALA A 24 -15.45 -24.64 -7.18
N ALA A 25 -14.41 -24.57 -6.35
CA ALA A 25 -14.49 -23.77 -5.13
C ALA A 25 -14.67 -22.29 -5.51
N PRO A 26 -15.79 -21.64 -5.15
CA PRO A 26 -16.00 -20.24 -5.48
C PRO A 26 -14.92 -19.40 -4.81
N LEU A 27 -14.28 -18.51 -5.56
CA LEU A 27 -13.42 -17.49 -4.98
C LEU A 27 -14.27 -16.68 -4.01
N ALA A 28 -13.83 -16.58 -2.75
CA ALA A 28 -14.50 -15.74 -1.77
C ALA A 28 -14.45 -14.29 -2.26
N SER A 29 -15.59 -13.79 -2.74
CA SER A 29 -15.77 -12.38 -3.09
C SER A 29 -15.88 -11.58 -1.80
N ALA A 30 -15.32 -10.37 -1.79
CA ALA A 30 -15.62 -9.37 -0.78
C ALA A 30 -17.14 -9.20 -0.68
N ALA A 31 -17.72 -9.45 0.48
CA ALA A 31 -19.13 -9.19 0.76
C ALA A 31 -19.31 -7.80 1.38
N THR A 32 -20.46 -7.19 1.14
CA THR A 32 -20.90 -6.01 1.90
C THR A 32 -21.93 -6.49 2.93
N ILE A 33 -21.65 -6.24 4.20
CA ILE A 33 -22.43 -6.76 5.32
C ILE A 33 -22.81 -5.57 6.23
N TYR A 34 -24.08 -5.51 6.62
CA TYR A 34 -24.68 -4.40 7.34
C TYR A 34 -24.93 -4.79 8.79
N TRP A 35 -24.62 -3.90 9.73
CA TRP A 35 -24.92 -4.09 11.14
C TRP A 35 -26.42 -3.88 11.42
N ASP A 36 -27.04 -4.79 12.15
CA ASP A 36 -28.43 -4.70 12.61
C ASP A 36 -28.62 -5.05 14.10
N GLY A 37 -27.51 -5.31 14.82
CA GLY A 37 -27.53 -5.69 16.23
C GLY A 37 -28.04 -4.59 17.16
N ALA A 38 -28.85 -4.98 18.15
CA ALA A 38 -29.33 -4.09 19.22
C ALA A 38 -28.26 -3.86 20.31
N THR A 39 -28.24 -2.67 20.91
CA THR A 39 -27.15 -2.25 21.82
C THR A 39 -27.30 -2.75 23.27
N PRO A 40 -26.21 -3.22 23.93
CA PRO A 40 -24.92 -3.58 23.36
C PRO A 40 -24.97 -4.93 22.61
N ALA A 41 -24.26 -5.03 21.48
CA ALA A 41 -24.21 -6.27 20.69
C ALA A 41 -22.77 -6.62 20.26
N SER A 42 -22.54 -7.91 20.06
CA SER A 42 -21.24 -8.47 19.70
C SER A 42 -21.03 -8.50 18.19
N TRP A 43 -19.85 -8.06 17.72
CA TRP A 43 -19.37 -8.24 16.35
C TRP A 43 -19.37 -9.73 15.96
N ASN A 44 -19.13 -10.64 16.90
CA ASN A 44 -18.98 -12.08 16.65
C ASN A 44 -20.29 -12.86 16.53
N THR A 45 -21.44 -12.19 16.48
CA THR A 45 -22.75 -12.86 16.38
C THR A 45 -23.34 -12.60 14.99
N ASN A 46 -23.52 -13.65 14.19
CA ASN A 46 -24.05 -13.53 12.82
C ASN A 46 -25.42 -12.84 12.76
N THR A 47 -26.28 -13.05 13.76
CA THR A 47 -27.63 -12.43 13.82
C THR A 47 -27.61 -10.93 14.15
N ASN A 48 -26.43 -10.33 14.33
CA ASN A 48 -26.23 -8.87 14.44
C ASN A 48 -25.73 -8.27 13.12
N TRP A 49 -25.74 -9.07 12.06
CA TRP A 49 -25.35 -8.69 10.73
C TRP A 49 -26.41 -9.14 9.72
N SER A 50 -26.57 -8.37 8.66
CA SER A 50 -27.44 -8.69 7.53
C SER A 50 -26.71 -8.50 6.21
N THR A 51 -27.10 -9.30 5.22
CA THR A 51 -26.68 -9.10 3.82
C THR A 51 -27.56 -8.08 3.08
N ALA A 52 -28.61 -7.59 3.73
CA ALA A 52 -29.54 -6.60 3.20
C ALA A 52 -29.44 -5.27 3.97
N SER A 53 -29.39 -4.15 3.25
CA SER A 53 -29.21 -2.82 3.86
C SER A 53 -30.43 -2.25 4.59
N GLY A 54 -31.59 -2.90 4.53
CA GLY A 54 -32.84 -2.41 5.11
C GLY A 54 -33.69 -3.47 5.78
N ALA A 55 -33.11 -4.63 6.07
CA ALA A 55 -33.77 -5.73 6.76
C ALA A 55 -32.77 -6.41 7.70
N ASP A 56 -33.29 -6.95 8.80
CA ASP A 56 -32.56 -7.75 9.80
C ASP A 56 -32.23 -9.17 9.29
N THR A 57 -32.71 -9.52 8.10
CA THR A 57 -32.49 -10.80 7.44
C THR A 57 -32.32 -10.58 5.93
N PRO A 58 -31.58 -11.45 5.21
CA PRO A 58 -30.94 -12.66 5.70
C PRO A 58 -29.57 -12.40 6.35
N ASP A 59 -29.33 -13.06 7.48
CA ASP A 59 -28.06 -13.11 8.18
C ASP A 59 -26.96 -13.69 7.28
N PRO A 60 -25.72 -13.17 7.34
CA PRO A 60 -24.62 -13.75 6.60
C PRO A 60 -24.19 -15.10 7.22
N ALA A 61 -23.54 -15.94 6.40
CA ALA A 61 -22.99 -17.21 6.86
C ALA A 61 -21.81 -17.04 7.84
N ALA A 62 -21.14 -15.88 7.80
CA ALA A 62 -20.06 -15.50 8.71
C ALA A 62 -20.10 -13.98 8.95
N VAL A 63 -19.58 -13.56 10.10
CA VAL A 63 -19.34 -12.14 10.41
C VAL A 63 -18.30 -11.55 9.44
N PRO A 64 -18.25 -10.21 9.26
CA PRO A 64 -17.31 -9.58 8.35
C PRO A 64 -15.85 -9.93 8.69
N GLY A 65 -15.10 -10.34 7.66
CA GLY A 65 -13.67 -10.62 7.73
C GLY A 65 -12.82 -9.66 6.91
N ALA A 66 -11.52 -9.94 6.79
CA ALA A 66 -10.53 -9.04 6.17
C ALA A 66 -10.79 -8.65 4.70
N LEU A 67 -11.66 -9.39 4.00
CA LEU A 67 -12.05 -9.12 2.62
C LEU A 67 -13.38 -8.37 2.52
N ASP A 68 -14.16 -8.29 3.59
CA ASP A 68 -15.54 -7.78 3.59
C ASP A 68 -15.61 -6.30 3.97
N ASP A 69 -16.61 -5.60 3.46
CA ASP A 69 -16.96 -4.27 3.89
C ASP A 69 -18.05 -4.34 4.96
N ALA A 70 -17.77 -3.78 6.14
CA ALA A 70 -18.75 -3.68 7.21
C ALA A 70 -19.40 -2.29 7.20
N ILE A 71 -20.73 -2.24 7.21
CA ILE A 71 -21.51 -0.99 7.17
C ILE A 71 -22.38 -0.87 8.42
N PHE A 72 -22.21 0.20 9.18
CA PHE A 72 -22.97 0.55 10.37
C PHE A 72 -23.97 1.64 10.04
N ASN A 73 -25.27 1.42 9.93
CA ASN A 73 -26.04 0.20 10.17
C ASN A 73 -27.05 -0.01 9.02
N ILE A 74 -28.00 -0.93 9.19
CA ILE A 74 -29.17 -1.03 8.30
C ILE A 74 -30.06 0.20 8.43
N THR A 75 -30.68 0.60 7.32
CA THR A 75 -31.46 1.85 7.21
C THR A 75 -32.68 1.95 8.14
N THR A 76 -33.17 0.84 8.70
CA THR A 76 -34.34 0.77 9.58
C THR A 76 -34.01 0.92 11.07
N ILE A 77 -32.73 0.88 11.43
CA ILE A 77 -32.24 1.10 12.80
C ILE A 77 -31.37 2.36 12.74
N ASN A 78 -31.46 3.31 13.67
CA ASN A 78 -30.67 4.55 13.64
C ASN A 78 -30.52 5.17 15.04
N GLY A 79 -30.45 4.32 16.06
CA GLY A 79 -30.21 4.75 17.45
C GLY A 79 -28.74 4.66 17.84
N ALA A 80 -28.40 5.20 19.01
CA ALA A 80 -27.06 5.05 19.57
C ALA A 80 -26.65 3.57 19.67
N GLU A 81 -25.48 3.25 19.13
CA GLU A 81 -24.96 1.90 19.00
C GLU A 81 -23.69 1.68 19.82
N THR A 82 -23.62 0.58 20.56
CA THR A 82 -22.38 0.07 21.15
C THR A 82 -22.12 -1.35 20.68
N VAL A 83 -21.01 -1.51 19.95
CA VAL A 83 -20.55 -2.75 19.35
C VAL A 83 -19.33 -3.25 20.12
N THR A 84 -19.37 -4.48 20.64
CA THR A 84 -18.20 -5.12 21.26
C THR A 84 -17.50 -6.00 20.24
N LEU A 85 -16.18 -5.86 20.09
CA LEU A 85 -15.41 -6.68 19.16
C LEU A 85 -15.30 -8.14 19.63
N ASP A 86 -15.16 -8.36 20.94
CA ASP A 86 -15.06 -9.66 21.65
C ASP A 86 -13.96 -10.63 21.20
N ALA A 87 -13.31 -10.37 20.06
CA ALA A 87 -12.14 -11.02 19.52
C ALA A 87 -11.35 -10.00 18.66
N ASN A 88 -10.16 -10.39 18.18
CA ASN A 88 -9.51 -9.60 17.13
C ASN A 88 -10.34 -9.73 15.86
N GLN A 89 -10.71 -8.58 15.28
CA GLN A 89 -11.53 -8.50 14.09
C GLN A 89 -10.73 -7.99 12.91
N ALA A 90 -11.24 -8.25 11.72
CA ALA A 90 -10.72 -7.68 10.50
C ALA A 90 -11.87 -7.29 9.56
N ALA A 91 -11.68 -6.19 8.83
CA ALA A 91 -12.56 -5.77 7.76
C ALA A 91 -11.72 -5.18 6.63
N ARG A 92 -12.18 -5.29 5.38
CA ARG A 92 -11.58 -4.57 4.26
C ARG A 92 -11.79 -3.06 4.41
N SER A 93 -13.02 -2.67 4.72
CA SER A 93 -13.42 -1.29 5.01
C SER A 93 -14.52 -1.22 6.06
N LEU A 94 -14.64 -0.07 6.72
CA LEU A 94 -15.79 0.28 7.56
C LEU A 94 -16.51 1.50 6.99
N THR A 95 -17.83 1.47 6.95
CA THR A 95 -18.65 2.64 6.65
C THR A 95 -19.62 2.91 7.79
N PHE A 96 -19.68 4.16 8.27
CA PHE A 96 -20.60 4.61 9.31
C PHE A 96 -21.64 5.53 8.66
N ASN A 97 -22.88 5.05 8.63
CA ASN A 97 -24.10 5.67 8.15
C ASN A 97 -25.11 5.97 9.26
N ASN A 98 -24.99 5.31 10.42
CA ASN A 98 -25.88 5.51 11.56
C ASN A 98 -25.95 7.01 11.92
N THR A 99 -27.14 7.57 11.93
CA THR A 99 -27.35 9.00 12.18
C THR A 99 -27.15 9.40 13.64
N ASP A 100 -27.16 8.43 14.55
CA ASP A 100 -26.79 8.61 15.96
C ASP A 100 -25.35 8.12 16.20
N THR A 101 -24.94 8.01 17.45
CA THR A 101 -23.57 7.67 17.85
C THR A 101 -23.27 6.19 17.60
N THR A 102 -22.12 5.87 17.00
CA THR A 102 -21.60 4.50 16.92
C THR A 102 -20.34 4.37 17.77
N THR A 103 -20.33 3.46 18.74
CA THR A 103 -19.16 3.16 19.58
C THR A 103 -18.72 1.73 19.37
N LEU A 104 -17.45 1.51 19.02
CA LEU A 104 -16.83 0.18 18.97
C LEU A 104 -15.93 0.02 20.20
N THR A 105 -16.03 -1.09 20.93
CA THR A 105 -15.23 -1.36 22.13
C THR A 105 -14.60 -2.76 22.09
N GLY A 106 -13.57 -2.99 22.91
CA GLY A 106 -12.90 -4.30 23.00
C GLY A 106 -13.75 -5.42 23.62
N GLY A 107 -14.79 -5.10 24.41
CA GLY A 107 -15.60 -6.10 25.11
C GLY A 107 -14.91 -6.70 26.35
N GLY A 108 -14.25 -5.85 27.16
CA GLY A 108 -13.58 -6.26 28.40
C GLY A 108 -12.13 -6.75 28.24
N THR A 109 -11.65 -6.95 27.02
CA THR A 109 -10.21 -7.08 26.71
C THR A 109 -9.83 -6.24 25.49
N ALA A 110 -8.62 -5.67 25.46
CA ALA A 110 -8.19 -4.89 24.31
C ALA A 110 -8.15 -5.77 23.05
N ARG A 111 -8.82 -5.33 21.98
CA ARG A 111 -8.92 -6.07 20.72
C ARG A 111 -8.30 -5.31 19.58
N THR A 112 -7.73 -6.04 18.62
CA THR A 112 -7.24 -5.45 17.38
C THR A 112 -8.32 -5.50 16.31
N LEU A 113 -8.60 -4.36 15.69
CA LEU A 113 -9.36 -4.24 14.46
C LEU A 113 -8.38 -4.02 13.30
N THR A 114 -8.18 -5.04 12.48
CA THR A 114 -7.27 -5.00 11.33
C THR A 114 -8.01 -4.50 10.11
N LEU A 115 -7.55 -3.39 9.53
CA LEU A 115 -8.16 -2.81 8.34
C LEU A 115 -7.37 -3.18 7.08
N GLY A 116 -8.08 -3.72 6.09
CA GLY A 116 -7.62 -3.83 4.72
C GLY A 116 -7.42 -2.46 4.07
N VAL A 117 -7.19 -2.43 2.75
CA VAL A 117 -6.89 -1.19 2.01
C VAL A 117 -8.10 -0.26 1.84
N GLY A 118 -9.32 -0.71 2.15
CA GLY A 118 -10.54 0.07 1.94
C GLY A 118 -10.72 1.23 2.94
N GLY A 119 -10.11 1.16 4.12
CA GLY A 119 -10.09 2.25 5.09
C GLY A 119 -11.41 2.43 5.85
N MET A 120 -11.75 3.67 6.18
CA MET A 120 -12.96 4.00 6.95
C MET A 120 -13.67 5.20 6.35
N THR A 121 -15.00 5.19 6.33
CA THR A 121 -15.80 6.31 5.86
C THR A 121 -16.90 6.62 6.86
N MET A 122 -17.00 7.88 7.27
CA MET A 122 -18.12 8.42 8.03
C MET A 122 -18.95 9.30 7.09
N SER A 123 -20.17 8.85 6.81
CA SER A 123 -21.09 9.50 5.88
C SER A 123 -21.54 10.87 6.39
N ALA A 124 -21.99 11.75 5.49
CA ALA A 124 -22.32 13.13 5.84
C ALA A 124 -23.39 13.27 6.93
N SER A 125 -24.35 12.33 6.97
CA SER A 125 -25.43 12.27 7.95
C SER A 125 -25.09 11.48 9.21
N ALA A 126 -23.92 10.85 9.29
CA ALA A 126 -23.58 9.96 10.39
C ALA A 126 -23.37 10.75 11.69
N GLY A 127 -23.83 10.20 12.82
CA GLY A 127 -23.55 10.73 14.15
C GLY A 127 -22.11 10.41 14.59
N ALA A 128 -21.76 10.76 15.83
CA ALA A 128 -20.38 10.63 16.30
C ALA A 128 -19.89 9.17 16.27
N VAL A 129 -18.65 8.95 15.84
CA VAL A 129 -18.03 7.61 15.83
C VAL A 129 -16.92 7.58 16.88
N THR A 130 -16.93 6.57 17.75
CA THR A 130 -15.87 6.36 18.76
C THR A 130 -15.31 4.94 18.67
N LEU A 131 -13.99 4.81 18.56
CA LEU A 131 -13.25 3.54 18.66
C LEU A 131 -12.55 3.47 20.03
N GLY A 132 -12.97 2.55 20.88
CA GLY A 132 -12.61 2.46 22.30
C GLY A 132 -13.42 3.42 23.18
N ASP A 133 -13.27 3.30 24.49
CA ASP A 133 -13.94 4.15 25.49
C ASP A 133 -12.98 4.72 26.56
N GLY A 134 -11.67 4.55 26.38
CA GLY A 134 -10.63 4.96 27.33
C GLY A 134 -10.49 4.03 28.56
N THR A 135 -11.38 3.05 28.74
CA THR A 135 -11.28 2.06 29.82
C THR A 135 -10.27 0.98 29.45
N ALA A 136 -9.40 0.62 30.40
CA ALA A 136 -8.50 -0.51 30.21
C ALA A 136 -9.31 -1.78 29.92
N GLY A 137 -8.97 -2.48 28.84
CA GLY A 137 -9.73 -3.65 28.37
C GLY A 137 -10.83 -3.32 27.35
N ASN A 138 -11.18 -2.06 27.11
CA ASN A 138 -12.13 -1.71 26.05
C ASN A 138 -11.48 -1.02 24.84
N ASN A 139 -10.14 -0.99 24.81
CA ASN A 139 -9.38 -0.44 23.69
C ASN A 139 -9.64 -1.21 22.38
N VAL A 140 -9.81 -0.47 21.29
CA VAL A 140 -9.86 -0.97 19.91
C VAL A 140 -8.56 -0.56 19.21
N LEU A 141 -7.57 -1.44 19.23
CA LEU A 141 -6.27 -1.24 18.58
C LEU A 141 -6.41 -1.33 17.07
N ILE A 142 -5.80 -0.43 16.31
CA ILE A 142 -5.95 -0.40 14.86
C ILE A 142 -4.73 -1.04 14.18
N GLY A 143 -4.96 -2.14 13.46
CA GLY A 143 -3.94 -2.79 12.64
C GLY A 143 -3.99 -2.27 11.19
N LEU A 144 -2.89 -1.70 10.71
CA LEU A 144 -2.73 -1.29 9.31
C LEU A 144 -1.86 -2.29 8.55
N THR A 145 -2.44 -2.99 7.57
CA THR A 145 -1.69 -3.84 6.63
C THR A 145 -1.00 -3.00 5.55
N SER A 146 -0.16 -3.59 4.68
CA SER A 146 0.50 -2.85 3.58
C SER A 146 -0.51 -2.22 2.61
N GLY A 147 -0.13 -1.15 1.91
CA GLY A 147 -1.05 -0.38 1.05
C GLY A 147 -1.42 1.00 1.60
N VAL A 148 -2.17 1.78 0.83
CA VAL A 148 -2.76 3.06 1.27
C VAL A 148 -4.17 2.82 1.79
N ARG A 149 -4.50 3.45 2.91
CA ARG A 149 -5.87 3.54 3.44
C ARG A 149 -6.27 4.99 3.53
N THR A 150 -7.54 5.27 3.22
CA THR A 150 -8.13 6.59 3.42
C THR A 150 -9.21 6.50 4.49
N TRP A 151 -9.13 7.37 5.48
CA TRP A 151 -10.18 7.59 6.45
C TRP A 151 -10.86 8.89 6.12
N THR A 152 -12.14 8.82 5.74
CA THR A 152 -12.91 9.99 5.34
C THR A 152 -13.92 10.33 6.42
N ASN A 153 -13.90 11.58 6.88
CA ASN A 153 -14.98 12.12 7.69
C ASN A 153 -15.73 13.17 6.85
N ASN A 154 -16.90 12.79 6.35
CA ASN A 154 -17.79 13.68 5.61
C ASN A 154 -18.87 14.32 6.51
N SER A 155 -18.92 13.92 7.77
CA SER A 155 -19.92 14.36 8.74
C SER A 155 -19.53 15.67 9.44
N ALA A 156 -20.54 16.33 10.01
CA ALA A 156 -20.34 17.39 11.00
C ALA A 156 -19.95 16.85 12.39
N ALA A 157 -20.17 15.55 12.65
CA ALA A 157 -19.81 14.90 13.89
C ALA A 157 -18.36 14.40 13.90
N ASN A 158 -17.83 14.15 15.11
CA ASN A 158 -16.45 13.75 15.29
C ASN A 158 -16.23 12.25 15.11
N PHE A 159 -15.06 11.90 14.59
CA PHE A 159 -14.51 10.55 14.61
C PHE A 159 -13.40 10.51 15.67
N THR A 160 -13.58 9.72 16.72
CA THR A 160 -12.70 9.69 17.89
C THR A 160 -12.07 8.30 18.07
N ILE A 161 -10.76 8.22 18.28
CA ILE A 161 -10.09 7.00 18.74
C ILE A 161 -9.74 7.16 20.22
N ASN A 162 -10.58 6.63 21.10
CA ASN A 162 -10.45 6.76 22.54
C ASN A 162 -9.87 5.49 23.16
N ASN A 163 -8.57 5.26 22.99
CA ASN A 163 -7.87 4.16 23.67
C ASN A 163 -6.93 4.70 24.76
N SER A 164 -6.82 3.94 25.85
CA SER A 164 -5.90 4.22 26.97
C SER A 164 -4.42 3.89 26.68
N ALA A 165 -4.11 3.21 25.56
CA ALA A 165 -2.77 2.76 25.18
C ALA A 165 -2.51 2.94 23.67
N THR A 166 -1.30 2.59 23.21
CA THR A 166 -0.86 2.73 21.80
C THR A 166 -1.93 2.24 20.83
N THR A 167 -2.40 3.16 20.01
CA THR A 167 -3.62 3.04 19.21
C THR A 167 -3.42 2.31 17.88
N PHE A 168 -2.18 2.19 17.38
CA PHE A 168 -1.88 1.67 16.04
C PHE A 168 -0.74 0.65 16.05
N THR A 169 -0.96 -0.45 15.32
CA THR A 169 0.10 -1.33 14.83
C THR A 169 0.22 -1.14 13.33
N ARG A 170 1.38 -0.68 12.86
CA ARG A 170 1.63 -0.39 11.45
C ARG A 170 2.55 -1.44 10.84
N ALA A 171 2.13 -2.08 9.75
CA ALA A 171 3.03 -2.83 8.88
C ALA A 171 3.92 -1.88 8.06
N THR A 172 5.19 -2.24 7.86
CA THR A 172 6.07 -1.54 6.91
C THR A 172 5.42 -1.50 5.52
N GLY A 173 5.48 -0.36 4.83
CA GLY A 173 4.77 -0.16 3.57
C GLY A 173 3.30 0.24 3.71
N ALA A 174 2.73 0.30 4.91
CA ALA A 174 1.39 0.87 5.10
C ALA A 174 1.43 2.40 5.05
N SER A 175 0.40 3.03 4.47
CA SER A 175 0.19 4.48 4.50
C SER A 175 -1.25 4.79 4.88
N LEU A 176 -1.45 5.93 5.55
CA LEU A 176 -2.75 6.37 6.05
C LEU A 176 -3.01 7.82 5.62
N VAL A 177 -4.17 8.07 5.03
CA VAL A 177 -4.64 9.40 4.66
C VAL A 177 -5.89 9.73 5.48
N PHE A 178 -5.84 10.80 6.26
CA PHE A 178 -7.02 11.39 6.89
C PHE A 178 -7.62 12.44 5.95
N ASN A 179 -8.86 12.23 5.52
CA ASN A 179 -9.57 13.10 4.60
C ASN A 179 -10.78 13.74 5.30
N GLN A 180 -10.57 14.90 5.89
CA GLN A 180 -11.62 15.67 6.55
C GLN A 180 -12.36 16.53 5.52
N LEU A 181 -13.58 16.11 5.14
CA LEU A 181 -14.44 16.82 4.19
C LEU A 181 -15.58 17.57 4.89
N GLY A 182 -16.13 16.97 5.95
CA GLY A 182 -17.16 17.58 6.79
C GLY A 182 -16.60 18.48 7.88
N ALA A 183 -17.49 19.14 8.63
CA ALA A 183 -17.12 20.07 9.71
C ALA A 183 -16.63 19.36 11.00
N GLY A 184 -16.82 18.04 11.09
CA GLY A 184 -16.30 17.24 12.20
C GLY A 184 -14.77 17.22 12.25
N THR A 185 -14.23 16.46 13.20
CA THR A 185 -12.78 16.29 13.33
C THR A 185 -12.42 14.81 13.46
N PHE A 186 -11.17 14.49 13.11
CA PHE A 186 -10.51 13.28 13.59
C PHE A 186 -9.81 13.60 14.91
N SER A 187 -10.13 12.86 15.97
CA SER A 187 -9.54 13.05 17.29
C SER A 187 -9.10 11.73 17.91
N THR A 188 -8.23 11.80 18.90
CA THR A 188 -7.75 10.67 19.69
C THR A 188 -7.74 11.04 21.17
N GLY A 189 -8.19 10.11 22.02
CA GLY A 189 -8.26 10.29 23.47
C GLY A 189 -6.87 10.30 24.14
N THR A 190 -5.89 9.64 23.52
CA THR A 190 -4.47 9.73 23.88
C THR A 190 -3.69 10.31 22.71
N THR A 191 -2.57 10.98 22.98
CA THR A 191 -1.68 11.45 21.91
C THR A 191 -1.22 10.25 21.09
N LEU A 192 -1.63 10.21 19.81
CA LEU A 192 -0.98 9.34 18.84
C LEU A 192 0.53 9.56 18.93
N PRO A 193 1.36 8.51 18.87
CA PRO A 193 2.80 8.70 18.85
C PRO A 193 3.14 9.59 17.66
N THR A 194 3.41 10.87 17.93
CA THR A 194 4.19 11.68 17.03
C THR A 194 5.62 11.20 17.17
N ASP A 195 6.33 11.04 16.06
CA ASP A 195 7.77 10.87 16.15
C ASP A 195 8.39 12.12 16.82
N ALA A 196 9.67 12.05 17.17
CA ALA A 196 10.38 13.16 17.79
C ALA A 196 10.42 14.45 16.93
N THR A 197 9.86 14.42 15.71
CA THR A 197 9.85 15.51 14.73
C THR A 197 8.50 16.23 14.67
N GLY A 198 7.49 15.75 15.41
CA GLY A 198 6.18 16.39 15.54
C GLY A 198 5.19 16.01 14.43
N ILE A 199 5.45 14.97 13.63
CA ILE A 199 4.46 14.34 12.74
C ILE A 199 4.16 12.93 13.24
N VAL A 200 3.00 12.37 12.89
CA VAL A 200 2.68 10.95 13.20
C VAL A 200 3.69 10.01 12.54
N GLY A 201 4.17 10.39 11.36
CA GLY A 201 5.30 9.79 10.66
C GLY A 201 5.25 10.10 9.16
N PRO A 202 6.32 9.80 8.40
CA PRO A 202 6.37 10.04 6.95
C PRO A 202 5.31 9.28 6.13
N TRP A 203 4.63 8.31 6.75
CA TRP A 203 3.61 7.44 6.16
C TRP A 203 2.16 7.90 6.40
N ALA A 204 1.96 8.93 7.23
CA ALA A 204 0.65 9.44 7.61
C ALA A 204 0.42 10.83 7.02
N PHE A 205 -0.71 11.02 6.35
CA PHE A 205 -1.06 12.23 5.61
C PHE A 205 -2.42 12.77 6.03
N PHE A 206 -2.60 14.07 5.89
CA PHE A 206 -3.87 14.76 6.09
C PHE A 206 -4.23 15.55 4.83
N GLY A 207 -5.48 15.43 4.39
CA GLY A 207 -5.98 16.01 3.16
C GLY A 207 -5.53 15.26 1.90
N THR A 208 -5.91 15.80 0.75
CA THR A 208 -5.67 15.22 -0.58
C THR A 208 -5.19 16.31 -1.56
N GLY A 209 -4.74 15.90 -2.75
CA GLY A 209 -4.34 16.83 -3.81
C GLY A 209 -3.18 17.75 -3.41
N THR A 210 -3.32 19.05 -3.68
CA THR A 210 -2.32 20.08 -3.34
C THR A 210 -2.36 20.51 -1.88
N SER A 211 -3.49 20.27 -1.21
CA SER A 211 -3.69 20.56 0.21
C SER A 211 -3.14 19.48 1.14
N GLN A 212 -2.68 18.35 0.58
CA GLN A 212 -2.13 17.27 1.36
C GLN A 212 -0.90 17.72 2.16
N ARG A 213 -0.85 17.30 3.41
CA ARG A 213 0.23 17.56 4.38
C ARG A 213 0.57 16.25 5.11
N TYR A 214 1.71 16.22 5.80
CA TYR A 214 1.94 15.17 6.80
C TYR A 214 0.91 15.31 7.93
N ALA A 215 0.47 14.20 8.51
CA ALA A 215 -0.46 14.24 9.63
C ALA A 215 0.28 14.57 10.94
N VAL A 216 -0.34 15.37 11.79
CA VAL A 216 0.09 15.66 13.17
C VAL A 216 -1.03 15.36 14.14
N ASN A 217 -0.68 15.01 15.37
CA ASN A 217 -1.59 15.03 16.50
C ASN A 217 -1.26 16.21 17.41
N THR A 218 -2.17 17.19 17.49
CA THR A 218 -2.03 18.35 18.38
C THR A 218 -3.12 18.29 19.42
N ALA A 219 -2.74 18.00 20.66
CA ALA A 219 -3.66 17.92 21.80
C ALA A 219 -4.87 17.00 21.56
N GLY A 220 -4.65 15.85 20.91
CA GLY A 220 -5.70 14.88 20.62
C GLY A 220 -6.48 15.16 19.33
N THR A 221 -6.17 16.20 18.55
CA THR A 221 -6.79 16.43 17.24
C THR A 221 -5.81 16.08 16.11
N ILE A 222 -6.28 15.36 15.09
CA ILE A 222 -5.51 15.05 13.89
C ILE A 222 -5.72 16.13 12.84
N ALA A 223 -4.61 16.70 12.37
CA ALA A 223 -4.60 17.79 11.41
C ALA A 223 -3.43 17.66 10.43
N GLY A 224 -3.40 18.55 9.44
CA GLY A 224 -2.24 18.72 8.56
C GLY A 224 -1.13 19.51 9.26
N TYR A 225 0.08 18.98 9.22
CA TYR A 225 1.27 19.61 9.78
C TYR A 225 1.56 20.96 9.10
N SER A 226 1.57 22.01 9.92
CA SER A 226 1.74 23.41 9.50
C SER A 226 3.02 24.05 10.07
N ALA A 227 3.74 23.35 10.96
CA ALA A 227 4.96 23.82 11.61
C ALA A 227 6.25 23.44 10.85
N GLY A 228 6.14 23.13 9.55
CA GLY A 228 7.29 22.81 8.71
C GLY A 228 8.28 23.96 8.69
N THR A 229 9.57 23.65 8.85
CA THR A 229 10.65 24.64 8.74
C THR A 229 10.68 25.16 7.31
N PRO A 230 10.41 26.45 7.05
CA PRO A 230 10.45 26.98 5.70
C PRO A 230 11.87 26.88 5.15
N ALA A 231 12.01 26.30 3.98
CA ALA A 231 13.27 26.19 3.26
C ALA A 231 13.14 26.92 1.93
N ALA A 232 14.12 27.80 1.63
CA ALA A 232 14.21 28.41 0.31
C ALA A 232 14.50 27.35 -0.76
N ASP A 233 15.38 26.40 -0.43
CA ASP A 233 15.74 25.27 -1.29
C ASP A 233 16.32 24.10 -0.48
N ALA A 234 16.82 23.07 -1.19
CA ALA A 234 17.38 21.88 -0.57
C ALA A 234 18.67 22.10 0.24
N ASN A 235 19.38 23.23 0.09
CA ASN A 235 20.53 23.54 0.93
C ASN A 235 20.14 23.90 2.38
N ALA A 236 18.87 24.19 2.65
CA ALA A 236 18.40 24.44 4.01
C ALA A 236 18.21 23.15 4.84
N PHE A 237 18.28 21.96 4.24
CA PHE A 237 18.05 20.69 4.91
C PHE A 237 19.25 20.28 5.76
N THR A 238 19.25 20.65 7.03
CA THR A 238 20.39 20.48 7.94
C THR A 238 20.10 19.62 9.17
N SER A 239 18.89 19.11 9.34
CA SER A 239 18.49 18.35 10.53
C SER A 239 17.68 17.10 10.20
N ALA A 240 18.18 15.94 10.60
CA ALA A 240 17.51 14.64 10.42
C ALA A 240 16.21 14.50 11.21
N THR A 241 15.91 15.44 12.12
CA THR A 241 14.69 15.48 12.92
C THR A 241 13.78 16.64 12.55
N ALA A 242 14.14 17.46 11.55
CA ALA A 242 13.29 18.55 11.08
C ALA A 242 12.49 18.13 9.84
N ASN A 243 11.26 18.62 9.77
CA ASN A 243 10.41 18.53 8.59
C ASN A 243 10.45 19.88 7.87
N TYR A 244 10.71 19.87 6.56
CA TYR A 244 10.88 21.10 5.78
C TYR A 244 9.78 21.28 4.73
N ASP A 245 9.30 22.51 4.58
CA ASP A 245 8.42 22.92 3.50
C ASP A 245 9.20 23.81 2.52
N PHE A 246 9.19 23.47 1.23
CA PHE A 246 9.84 24.28 0.19
C PHE A 246 9.06 24.25 -1.13
N SER A 247 9.29 25.24 -1.99
CA SER A 247 8.51 25.41 -3.24
C SER A 247 9.30 25.99 -4.41
N THR A 248 10.64 26.04 -4.31
CA THR A 248 11.48 26.59 -5.38
C THR A 248 11.27 25.85 -6.70
N THR A 249 11.17 26.62 -7.78
CA THR A 249 11.18 26.12 -9.16
C THR A 249 12.57 26.19 -9.79
N ALA A 250 13.51 26.87 -9.14
CA ALA A 250 14.89 26.95 -9.59
C ALA A 250 15.61 25.62 -9.35
N SER A 251 16.65 25.37 -10.13
CA SER A 251 17.57 24.27 -9.87
C SER A 251 18.51 24.64 -8.71
N THR A 252 18.64 23.73 -7.75
CA THR A 252 19.54 23.86 -6.60
C THR A 252 20.56 22.73 -6.64
N THR A 253 21.84 23.07 -6.72
CA THR A 253 22.93 22.13 -6.46
C THR A 253 23.27 22.12 -4.96
N LEU A 254 23.43 20.94 -4.38
CA LEU A 254 23.79 20.81 -2.97
C LEU A 254 25.25 21.25 -2.72
N SER A 255 25.44 22.20 -1.80
CA SER A 255 26.77 22.67 -1.38
C SER A 255 27.43 21.81 -0.30
N ALA A 256 26.64 20.97 0.40
CA ALA A 256 27.11 19.93 1.32
C ALA A 256 26.15 18.73 1.26
N SER A 257 26.52 17.59 1.84
CA SER A 257 25.52 16.56 2.16
C SER A 257 24.45 17.15 3.08
N ARG A 258 23.19 16.82 2.79
CA ARG A 258 22.00 17.38 3.44
C ARG A 258 21.15 16.28 4.08
N THR A 259 20.37 16.68 5.07
CA THR A 259 19.50 15.76 5.81
C THR A 259 18.22 16.45 6.27
N ALA A 260 17.11 15.72 6.14
CA ALA A 260 15.81 16.08 6.70
C ALA A 260 15.11 14.81 7.19
N ASN A 261 14.19 14.94 8.15
CA ASN A 261 13.28 13.84 8.43
C ASN A 261 12.36 13.62 7.23
N ALA A 262 11.56 14.63 6.92
CA ALA A 262 10.65 14.63 5.79
C ALA A 262 10.66 16.00 5.08
N ILE A 263 10.37 15.99 3.78
CA ILE A 263 10.21 17.20 3.00
C ILE A 263 8.82 17.24 2.38
N ARG A 264 8.17 18.41 2.42
CA ARG A 264 7.02 18.71 1.60
C ARG A 264 7.43 19.70 0.52
N TYR A 265 7.29 19.28 -0.72
CA TYR A 265 7.50 20.11 -1.88
C TYR A 265 6.15 20.57 -2.45
N ALA A 266 5.95 21.88 -2.55
CA ALA A 266 4.71 22.49 -3.05
C ALA A 266 4.92 23.37 -4.30
N GLY A 267 6.13 23.35 -4.89
CA GLY A 267 6.47 24.11 -6.10
C GLY A 267 5.91 23.48 -7.37
N THR A 268 6.03 24.16 -8.52
CA THR A 268 5.43 23.73 -9.81
C THR A 268 6.41 23.06 -10.78
N GLY A 269 7.60 22.69 -10.30
CA GLY A 269 8.63 21.96 -11.05
C GLY A 269 10.03 22.45 -10.71
N GLY A 270 10.83 21.63 -10.04
CA GLY A 270 12.10 22.06 -9.43
C GLY A 270 13.12 20.92 -9.42
N ILE A 271 14.40 21.27 -9.45
CA ILE A 271 15.50 20.31 -9.52
C ILE A 271 16.39 20.44 -8.29
N THR A 272 16.50 19.38 -7.51
CA THR A 272 17.56 19.21 -6.51
C THR A 272 18.66 18.35 -7.12
N ASP A 273 19.77 18.98 -7.51
CA ASP A 273 20.94 18.28 -8.00
C ASP A 273 21.90 17.99 -6.83
N LEU A 274 22.16 16.71 -6.59
CA LEU A 274 23.05 16.30 -5.52
C LEU A 274 24.48 16.81 -5.77
N SER A 275 24.95 16.81 -7.02
CA SER A 275 26.26 17.40 -7.33
C SER A 275 26.42 17.65 -8.83
N THR A 276 27.02 18.80 -9.16
CA THR A 276 27.52 19.13 -10.50
C THR A 276 29.05 19.03 -10.60
N THR A 277 29.71 18.53 -9.55
CA THR A 277 31.17 18.30 -9.55
C THR A 277 31.48 16.89 -9.06
N ALA A 278 32.74 16.46 -9.09
CA ALA A 278 33.16 15.11 -8.69
C ALA A 278 33.11 14.85 -7.16
N VAL A 279 32.38 15.66 -6.39
CA VAL A 279 32.21 15.50 -4.93
C VAL A 279 30.99 14.63 -4.59
N THR A 280 31.09 13.90 -3.50
CA THR A 280 29.99 13.07 -2.96
C THR A 280 29.11 13.91 -2.07
N GLN A 281 27.85 14.10 -2.46
CA GLN A 281 26.85 14.81 -1.67
C GLN A 281 25.61 13.95 -1.56
N ASN A 282 25.23 13.63 -0.33
CA ASN A 282 24.08 12.79 -0.08
C ASN A 282 22.89 13.63 0.36
N LEU A 283 21.68 13.15 0.04
CA LEU A 283 20.43 13.67 0.58
C LEU A 283 19.78 12.57 1.40
N THR A 284 19.83 12.69 2.73
CA THR A 284 19.25 11.71 3.66
C THR A 284 17.82 12.10 4.02
N LEU A 285 16.85 11.21 3.78
CA LEU A 285 15.41 11.47 3.98
C LEU A 285 14.67 10.22 4.48
N ASN A 286 13.61 10.42 5.26
CA ASN A 286 12.59 9.40 5.57
C ASN A 286 11.29 9.62 4.77
N GLY A 287 11.02 10.85 4.32
CA GLY A 287 9.78 11.19 3.61
C GLY A 287 9.94 12.24 2.52
N ILE A 288 9.22 12.07 1.40
CA ILE A 288 9.02 13.06 0.35
C ILE A 288 7.52 13.18 0.07
N LEU A 289 6.95 14.36 0.26
CA LEU A 289 5.56 14.67 -0.06
C LEU A 289 5.50 15.75 -1.14
N ALA A 290 5.23 15.36 -2.39
CA ALA A 290 5.19 16.26 -3.54
C ALA A 290 3.74 16.66 -3.87
N THR A 291 3.36 17.88 -3.50
CA THR A 291 1.97 18.39 -3.51
C THR A 291 1.78 19.61 -4.39
N GLY A 292 2.75 19.91 -5.26
CA GLY A 292 2.61 20.98 -6.24
C GLY A 292 1.45 20.72 -7.20
N ALA A 293 0.79 21.80 -7.64
CA ALA A 293 -0.36 21.71 -8.55
C ALA A 293 -0.01 21.14 -9.95
N SER A 294 1.26 21.23 -10.35
CA SER A 294 1.75 20.79 -11.66
C SER A 294 3.26 20.51 -11.64
N GLY A 295 3.79 19.98 -12.72
CA GLY A 295 5.23 19.76 -12.92
C GLY A 295 5.78 18.56 -12.16
N THR A 296 7.12 18.50 -12.06
CA THR A 296 7.84 17.36 -11.49
C THR A 296 8.89 17.86 -10.51
N LEU A 297 8.92 17.29 -9.30
CA LEU A 297 10.10 17.38 -8.44
C LEU A 297 11.15 16.41 -8.95
N THR A 298 12.31 16.92 -9.38
CA THR A 298 13.42 16.08 -9.82
C THR A 298 14.55 16.13 -8.79
N ILE A 299 14.94 14.97 -8.26
CA ILE A 299 16.16 14.78 -7.48
C ILE A 299 17.14 14.06 -8.38
N GLN A 300 18.25 14.70 -8.76
CA GLN A 300 19.19 14.13 -9.71
C GLN A 300 20.62 14.20 -9.22
N ARG A 301 21.51 13.58 -9.98
CA ARG A 301 22.93 13.74 -9.85
C ARG A 301 23.51 13.94 -11.24
N THR A 302 23.92 15.16 -11.56
CA THR A 302 24.53 15.45 -12.87
C THR A 302 25.95 14.89 -12.95
N LEU A 303 26.75 15.04 -11.88
CA LEU A 303 28.11 14.51 -11.76
C LEU A 303 28.37 13.98 -10.33
N GLY A 304 29.52 13.34 -10.11
CA GLY A 304 29.92 12.82 -8.80
C GLY A 304 29.23 11.50 -8.42
N SER A 305 29.25 11.19 -7.12
CA SER A 305 28.77 9.91 -6.57
C SER A 305 27.67 10.05 -5.50
N GLY A 306 27.04 11.22 -5.41
CA GLY A 306 25.94 11.49 -4.49
C GLY A 306 24.78 10.49 -4.58
N THR A 307 24.09 10.27 -3.47
CA THR A 307 22.93 9.36 -3.40
C THR A 307 21.78 9.95 -2.59
N VAL A 308 20.56 9.48 -2.85
CA VAL A 308 19.46 9.60 -1.89
C VAL A 308 19.62 8.49 -0.87
N VAL A 309 19.79 8.84 0.40
CA VAL A 309 20.01 7.87 1.49
C VAL A 309 18.71 7.70 2.27
N ILE A 310 18.23 6.47 2.45
CA ILE A 310 17.08 6.21 3.31
C ILE A 310 17.50 6.42 4.77
N GLY A 311 16.79 7.32 5.47
CA GLY A 311 17.12 7.75 6.82
C GLY A 311 16.88 6.72 7.92
N SER A 312 16.88 7.17 9.18
CA SER A 312 16.83 6.32 10.38
C SER A 312 15.51 5.59 10.59
N SER A 313 14.43 5.99 9.91
CA SER A 313 13.14 5.27 9.97
C SER A 313 13.17 3.91 9.28
N ASN A 314 14.26 3.59 8.56
CA ASN A 314 14.41 2.41 7.71
C ASN A 314 13.39 2.32 6.58
N GLU A 315 12.70 3.42 6.27
CA GLU A 315 11.73 3.51 5.19
C GLU A 315 11.82 4.88 4.52
N LEU A 316 11.88 4.93 3.19
CA LEU A 316 11.68 6.15 2.44
C LEU A 316 10.26 6.11 1.88
N VAL A 317 9.40 6.99 2.40
CA VAL A 317 8.03 7.13 1.92
C VAL A 317 7.94 8.28 0.94
N ILE A 318 7.46 8.02 -0.27
CA ILE A 318 7.23 9.03 -1.31
C ILE A 318 5.73 9.07 -1.61
N ALA A 319 5.12 10.25 -1.49
CA ALA A 319 3.69 10.45 -1.66
C ALA A 319 3.38 11.81 -2.29
N GLY A 320 2.09 12.09 -2.47
CA GLY A 320 1.58 13.33 -3.05
C GLY A 320 0.95 13.17 -4.43
N SER A 321 0.38 14.26 -4.92
CA SER A 321 -0.33 14.33 -6.20
C SER A 321 0.57 14.72 -7.38
N GLN A 322 1.74 15.30 -7.10
CA GLN A 322 2.70 15.71 -8.10
C GLN A 322 3.61 14.56 -8.53
N ASN A 323 4.15 14.65 -9.74
CA ASN A 323 5.17 13.73 -10.21
C ASN A 323 6.50 13.94 -9.46
N VAL A 324 7.22 12.85 -9.22
CA VAL A 324 8.56 12.84 -8.65
C VAL A 324 9.47 12.05 -9.57
N THR A 325 10.65 12.59 -9.88
CA THR A 325 11.70 11.87 -10.59
C THR A 325 12.95 11.81 -9.72
N ILE A 326 13.49 10.61 -9.51
CA ILE A 326 14.77 10.40 -8.83
C ILE A 326 15.75 9.82 -9.84
N ASN A 327 16.67 10.68 -10.29
CA ASN A 327 17.77 10.35 -11.19
C ASN A 327 19.12 10.14 -10.47
N ALA A 328 19.13 10.18 -9.14
CA ALA A 328 20.28 9.76 -8.33
C ALA A 328 20.08 8.32 -7.80
N PRO A 329 21.15 7.55 -7.53
CA PRO A 329 21.02 6.26 -6.86
C PRO A 329 20.37 6.40 -5.47
N ILE A 330 19.60 5.38 -5.07
CA ILE A 330 19.02 5.27 -3.73
C ILE A 330 19.84 4.24 -2.93
N SER A 331 20.25 4.57 -1.70
CA SER A 331 21.01 3.67 -0.82
C SER A 331 20.28 3.37 0.50
N GLY A 332 20.43 2.12 0.98
CA GLY A 332 19.83 1.68 2.25
C GLY A 332 19.70 0.17 2.41
N THR A 333 20.65 -0.47 3.09
CA THR A 333 20.62 -1.91 3.34
C THR A 333 19.46 -2.29 4.25
N ALA A 334 18.63 -3.25 3.83
CA ALA A 334 17.43 -3.70 4.54
C ALA A 334 16.40 -2.59 4.83
N LYS A 335 16.45 -1.49 4.07
CA LYS A 335 15.51 -0.37 4.19
C LYS A 335 14.42 -0.47 3.14
N THR A 336 13.23 0.02 3.42
CA THR A 336 12.08 -0.10 2.51
C THR A 336 11.91 1.17 1.67
N LEU A 337 11.50 1.01 0.41
CA LEU A 337 10.98 2.11 -0.41
C LEU A 337 9.46 1.94 -0.56
N THR A 338 8.71 2.97 -0.17
CA THR A 338 7.24 2.96 -0.22
C THR A 338 6.75 4.13 -1.06
N TYR A 339 5.97 3.83 -2.10
CA TYR A 339 5.30 4.82 -2.93
C TYR A 339 3.79 4.79 -2.69
N SER A 340 3.26 5.93 -2.26
CA SER A 340 1.85 6.13 -1.85
C SER A 340 1.24 7.41 -2.46
N GLY A 341 1.81 7.87 -3.59
CA GLY A 341 1.31 9.04 -4.32
C GLY A 341 0.23 8.69 -5.34
N THR A 342 -0.50 9.70 -5.82
CA THR A 342 -1.44 9.55 -6.94
C THR A 342 -0.81 9.94 -8.28
N GLY A 343 0.33 10.64 -8.26
CA GLY A 343 1.09 10.99 -9.46
C GLY A 343 1.93 9.83 -10.02
N THR A 344 3.04 10.18 -10.65
CA THR A 344 4.06 9.22 -11.09
C THR A 344 5.37 9.42 -10.32
N LEU A 345 5.89 8.34 -9.72
CA LEU A 345 7.28 8.26 -9.27
C LEU A 345 8.12 7.60 -10.36
N THR A 346 9.09 8.31 -10.92
CA THR A 346 10.05 7.78 -11.88
C THR A 346 11.42 7.63 -11.24
N LEU A 347 12.01 6.44 -11.28
CA LEU A 347 13.42 6.22 -11.00
C LEU A 347 14.16 6.15 -12.34
N GLY A 348 14.84 7.24 -12.72
CA GLY A 348 15.42 7.41 -14.06
C GLY A 348 16.94 7.53 -14.09
N GLY A 349 17.61 7.35 -12.95
CA GLY A 349 19.04 7.62 -12.84
C GLY A 349 19.87 6.78 -13.81
N ALA A 350 20.71 7.44 -14.61
CA ALA A 350 21.76 6.79 -15.38
C ALA A 350 22.68 6.03 -14.41
N ILE A 351 22.66 4.70 -14.50
CA ILE A 351 23.55 3.77 -13.80
C ILE A 351 24.91 3.80 -14.51
N ASN A 352 25.52 4.97 -14.62
CA ASN A 352 26.94 5.08 -14.93
C ASN A 352 27.60 5.49 -13.61
N VAL A 353 28.40 4.56 -13.06
CA VAL A 353 29.10 4.56 -11.75
C VAL A 353 28.21 4.51 -10.48
N GLY A 354 27.86 3.28 -10.07
CA GLY A 354 27.44 2.94 -8.69
C GLY A 354 25.92 2.95 -8.42
N GLY A 355 25.14 2.14 -9.14
CA GLY A 355 23.67 2.09 -9.05
C GLY A 355 23.08 1.92 -7.63
N SER A 356 21.76 2.05 -7.50
CA SER A 356 21.06 1.96 -6.21
C SER A 356 21.46 0.70 -5.44
N THR A 357 21.70 0.84 -4.13
CA THR A 357 22.15 -0.23 -3.21
C THR A 357 21.12 -0.55 -2.12
N TRP A 358 19.91 -0.01 -2.24
CA TRP A 358 18.81 -0.35 -1.35
C TRP A 358 18.38 -1.82 -1.55
N THR A 359 18.12 -2.54 -0.45
CA THR A 359 17.84 -4.00 -0.49
C THR A 359 16.60 -4.45 0.28
N GLY A 360 15.84 -3.55 0.91
CA GLY A 360 14.58 -3.94 1.53
C GLY A 360 13.41 -3.90 0.55
N ASN A 361 12.19 -3.90 1.06
CA ASN A 361 10.99 -4.08 0.23
C ASN A 361 10.72 -2.86 -0.67
N LEU A 362 10.05 -3.10 -1.80
CA LEU A 362 9.41 -2.08 -2.63
C LEU A 362 7.89 -2.22 -2.48
N ASN A 363 7.23 -1.20 -1.96
CA ASN A 363 5.77 -1.13 -1.88
C ASN A 363 5.25 -0.05 -2.81
N VAL A 364 4.55 -0.44 -3.87
CA VAL A 364 3.83 0.47 -4.78
C VAL A 364 2.35 0.42 -4.41
N ASN A 365 1.95 1.31 -3.51
CA ASN A 365 0.62 1.28 -2.91
C ASN A 365 -0.45 1.99 -3.74
N SER A 366 -0.07 2.95 -4.58
CA SER A 366 -0.97 3.74 -5.41
C SER A 366 -0.21 4.41 -6.56
N GLY A 367 -0.95 5.03 -7.47
CA GLY A 367 -0.37 5.82 -8.57
C GLY A 367 0.46 4.97 -9.53
N THR A 368 1.39 5.62 -10.22
CA THR A 368 2.32 4.95 -11.14
C THR A 368 3.75 5.01 -10.63
N PHE A 369 4.37 3.86 -10.44
CA PHE A 369 5.80 3.73 -10.23
C PHE A 369 6.47 3.30 -11.53
N THR A 370 7.45 4.06 -12.01
CA THR A 370 8.20 3.78 -13.23
C THR A 370 9.67 3.61 -12.90
N ASN A 371 10.24 2.45 -13.21
CA ASN A 371 11.65 2.15 -13.08
C ASN A 371 12.28 2.13 -14.47
N ASN A 372 12.94 3.22 -14.83
CA ASN A 372 13.66 3.38 -16.10
C ASN A 372 15.12 2.98 -15.90
N SER A 373 15.36 1.69 -15.65
CA SER A 373 16.72 1.19 -15.54
C SER A 373 17.32 0.96 -16.92
N SER A 374 18.13 1.90 -17.41
CA SER A 374 18.91 1.72 -18.64
C SER A 374 20.06 0.70 -18.50
N GLN A 375 20.28 0.16 -17.30
CA GLN A 375 21.06 -1.03 -17.02
C GLN A 375 20.48 -1.64 -15.75
N ALA A 376 19.63 -2.66 -15.84
CA ALA A 376 19.26 -3.40 -14.65
C ALA A 376 20.56 -3.88 -13.99
N ASN A 377 20.92 -3.34 -12.82
CA ASN A 377 21.79 -4.09 -11.92
C ASN A 377 21.04 -5.40 -11.71
N PRO A 378 21.57 -6.57 -12.11
CA PRO A 378 20.89 -7.84 -11.93
C PRO A 378 20.53 -8.11 -10.46
N ASN A 379 21.09 -7.33 -9.52
CA ASN A 379 20.80 -7.38 -8.09
C ASN A 379 19.64 -6.47 -7.62
N ASN A 380 19.14 -5.51 -8.41
CA ASN A 380 18.10 -4.56 -7.96
C ASN A 380 16.66 -5.10 -8.03
N LEU A 381 16.47 -6.33 -8.50
CA LEU A 381 15.20 -7.06 -8.37
C LEU A 381 15.26 -8.14 -7.29
N ASN A 382 16.33 -8.14 -6.48
CA ASN A 382 16.42 -8.91 -5.23
C ASN A 382 15.69 -8.16 -4.11
N VAL A 383 14.49 -7.64 -4.36
CA VAL A 383 13.66 -6.95 -3.38
C VAL A 383 12.26 -7.53 -3.45
N THR A 384 11.67 -7.80 -2.29
CA THR A 384 10.26 -8.18 -2.24
C THR A 384 9.43 -7.01 -2.76
N THR A 385 8.66 -7.25 -3.81
CA THR A 385 7.90 -6.21 -4.49
C THR A 385 6.41 -6.44 -4.29
N PHE A 386 5.71 -5.42 -3.82
CA PHE A 386 4.26 -5.41 -3.67
C PHE A 386 3.66 -4.31 -4.55
N VAL A 387 2.74 -4.66 -5.46
CA VAL A 387 1.96 -3.71 -6.27
C VAL A 387 0.50 -3.82 -5.85
N ALA A 388 0.00 -2.83 -5.14
CA ALA A 388 -1.36 -2.82 -4.61
C ALA A 388 -2.41 -2.73 -5.73
N ALA A 389 -3.65 -3.12 -5.42
CA ALA A 389 -4.78 -2.96 -6.33
C ALA A 389 -4.94 -1.48 -6.77
N GLY A 390 -5.14 -1.26 -8.07
CA GLY A 390 -5.22 0.08 -8.68
C GLY A 390 -3.88 0.80 -8.87
N ALA A 391 -2.77 0.27 -8.35
CA ALA A 391 -1.44 0.82 -8.60
C ALA A 391 -0.81 0.22 -9.88
N VAL A 392 0.13 0.96 -10.49
CA VAL A 392 0.86 0.53 -11.68
C VAL A 392 2.36 0.53 -11.40
N TYR A 393 3.04 -0.58 -11.68
CA TYR A 393 4.50 -0.65 -11.74
C TYR A 393 4.94 -0.86 -13.20
N ASN A 394 5.49 0.18 -13.81
CA ASN A 394 6.20 0.11 -15.08
C ASN A 394 7.68 -0.16 -14.87
N PHE A 395 8.18 -1.25 -15.42
CA PHE A 395 9.59 -1.52 -15.58
C PHE A 395 9.98 -1.30 -17.05
N GLN A 396 10.87 -0.33 -17.29
CA GLN A 396 11.45 -0.06 -18.61
C GLN A 396 12.92 -0.47 -18.58
N GLY A 397 13.21 -1.63 -19.17
CA GLY A 397 14.58 -2.14 -19.26
C GLY A 397 15.30 -1.60 -20.49
N ALA A 398 16.61 -1.39 -20.39
CA ALA A 398 17.44 -1.28 -21.59
C ALA A 398 17.51 -2.59 -22.38
N PHE A 399 17.82 -2.45 -23.67
CA PHE A 399 18.01 -3.53 -24.63
C PHE A 399 18.84 -4.69 -24.06
N GLY A 400 18.24 -5.89 -24.04
CA GLY A 400 18.95 -7.17 -23.80
C GLY A 400 19.09 -7.64 -22.35
N ALA A 401 18.78 -6.83 -21.34
CA ALA A 401 18.83 -7.28 -19.94
C ALA A 401 17.48 -7.90 -19.52
N GLY A 402 17.46 -9.21 -19.27
CA GLY A 402 16.32 -9.88 -18.66
C GLY A 402 15.99 -9.31 -17.27
N VAL A 403 14.72 -9.39 -16.89
CA VAL A 403 14.24 -9.05 -15.54
C VAL A 403 14.19 -10.35 -14.77
N ASN A 404 14.92 -10.47 -13.66
CA ASN A 404 14.91 -11.68 -12.82
C ASN A 404 14.48 -11.34 -11.39
N PHE A 405 13.31 -11.79 -10.98
CA PHE A 405 12.83 -11.70 -9.60
C PHE A 405 13.34 -12.89 -8.79
N THR A 406 14.32 -12.64 -7.93
CA THR A 406 14.85 -13.64 -6.98
C THR A 406 14.17 -13.58 -5.61
N ASN A 407 13.38 -12.52 -5.37
CA ASN A 407 12.54 -12.34 -4.19
C ASN A 407 11.06 -12.29 -4.58
N PRO A 408 10.14 -12.56 -3.63
CA PRO A 408 8.72 -12.66 -3.94
C PRO A 408 8.15 -11.40 -4.58
N LEU A 409 7.27 -11.61 -5.56
CA LEU A 409 6.52 -10.57 -6.25
C LEU A 409 5.02 -10.76 -5.98
N THR A 410 4.38 -9.76 -5.38
CA THR A 410 2.93 -9.74 -5.19
C THR A 410 2.31 -8.65 -6.06
N VAL A 411 1.45 -9.02 -7.01
CA VAL A 411 0.79 -8.10 -7.93
C VAL A 411 -0.72 -8.18 -7.75
N ASN A 412 -1.30 -7.17 -7.13
CA ASN A 412 -2.75 -6.95 -7.04
C ASN A 412 -3.21 -5.82 -7.98
N GLY A 413 -2.29 -4.96 -8.42
CA GLY A 413 -2.50 -3.92 -9.43
C GLY A 413 -2.05 -4.34 -10.82
N THR A 414 -1.36 -3.46 -11.53
CA THR A 414 -0.77 -3.75 -12.84
C THR A 414 0.75 -3.69 -12.77
N PHE A 415 1.42 -4.73 -13.24
CA PHE A 415 2.85 -4.74 -13.50
C PHE A 415 3.08 -4.76 -15.01
N ASN A 416 3.83 -3.79 -15.53
CA ASN A 416 4.17 -3.67 -16.95
C ASN A 416 5.67 -3.81 -17.12
N LYS A 417 6.13 -4.83 -17.84
CA LYS A 417 7.49 -4.87 -18.38
C LYS A 417 7.45 -4.42 -19.84
N SER A 418 8.19 -3.35 -20.13
CA SER A 418 8.40 -2.89 -21.50
C SER A 418 9.89 -2.75 -21.81
N GLY A 419 10.25 -3.08 -23.05
CA GLY A 419 11.62 -2.98 -23.54
C GLY A 419 11.72 -3.48 -24.98
N ASN A 420 12.48 -2.78 -25.80
CA ASN A 420 12.81 -3.25 -27.14
C ASN A 420 13.97 -4.26 -27.05
N GLY A 421 13.84 -5.41 -27.71
CA GLY A 421 14.85 -6.48 -27.71
C GLY A 421 14.53 -7.64 -26.75
N GLY A 422 15.12 -8.81 -27.00
CA GLY A 422 14.84 -10.12 -26.36
C GLY A 422 15.12 -10.21 -24.85
N SER A 423 14.61 -9.28 -24.05
CA SER A 423 14.73 -9.26 -22.60
C SER A 423 13.70 -10.18 -21.93
N SER A 424 14.15 -11.30 -21.35
CA SER A 424 13.27 -12.25 -20.67
C SER A 424 12.58 -11.64 -19.44
N PHE A 425 11.41 -12.19 -19.10
CA PHE A 425 10.85 -12.07 -17.76
C PHE A 425 11.12 -13.39 -17.05
N SER A 426 11.87 -13.35 -15.96
CA SER A 426 12.17 -14.51 -15.12
C SER A 426 11.75 -14.23 -13.68
N ALA A 427 11.06 -15.18 -13.07
CA ALA A 427 10.76 -15.17 -11.66
C ALA A 427 11.22 -16.48 -11.04
N ALA A 428 12.34 -16.43 -10.33
CA ALA A 428 12.86 -17.54 -9.55
C ALA A 428 12.14 -17.69 -8.21
N ALA A 429 11.62 -16.59 -7.66
CA ALA A 429 10.79 -16.58 -6.46
C ALA A 429 9.29 -16.65 -6.76
N PRO A 430 8.45 -17.00 -5.76
CA PRO A 430 6.99 -17.01 -5.89
C PRO A 430 6.41 -15.68 -6.38
N ILE A 431 5.51 -15.77 -7.36
CA ILE A 431 4.57 -14.72 -7.73
C ILE A 431 3.22 -15.00 -7.04
N SER A 432 2.58 -13.96 -6.52
CA SER A 432 1.25 -14.02 -5.90
C SER A 432 0.39 -12.81 -6.25
N GLY A 433 -0.91 -12.89 -5.98
CA GLY A 433 -1.85 -11.77 -6.14
C GLY A 433 -2.86 -11.97 -7.27
N THR A 434 -3.73 -10.97 -7.44
CA THR A 434 -4.92 -11.02 -8.32
C THR A 434 -4.85 -10.06 -9.51
N GLY A 435 -3.72 -9.38 -9.68
CA GLY A 435 -3.55 -8.27 -10.63
C GLY A 435 -3.25 -8.71 -12.06
N THR A 436 -2.71 -7.78 -12.84
CA THR A 436 -2.30 -8.03 -14.23
C THR A 436 -0.79 -7.88 -14.37
N ILE A 437 -0.16 -8.85 -15.01
CA ILE A 437 1.25 -8.81 -15.42
C ILE A 437 1.28 -8.72 -16.95
N ASN A 438 1.62 -7.55 -17.47
CA ASN A 438 1.85 -7.32 -18.89
C ASN A 438 3.35 -7.40 -19.17
N TRP A 439 3.76 -8.15 -20.19
CA TRP A 439 5.11 -8.05 -20.73
C TRP A 439 5.07 -7.78 -22.22
N SER A 440 6.11 -7.12 -22.72
CA SER A 440 6.32 -6.89 -24.15
C SER A 440 7.78 -7.16 -24.50
N GLY A 441 8.02 -7.87 -25.61
CA GLY A 441 9.36 -8.19 -26.13
C GLY A 441 9.50 -9.62 -26.66
N GLN A 442 10.44 -9.85 -27.58
CA GLN A 442 10.72 -11.15 -28.22
C GLN A 442 11.52 -12.12 -27.33
N ALA A 443 11.11 -12.33 -26.08
CA ALA A 443 11.95 -13.01 -25.10
C ALA A 443 11.20 -14.06 -24.29
N ASP A 444 11.95 -14.89 -23.56
CA ASP A 444 11.39 -15.97 -22.77
C ASP A 444 10.62 -15.47 -21.54
N LEU A 445 9.49 -16.11 -21.26
CA LEU A 445 8.82 -16.06 -19.98
C LEU A 445 9.24 -17.29 -19.16
N GLN A 446 9.92 -17.07 -18.03
CA GLN A 446 10.39 -18.11 -17.13
C GLN A 446 9.78 -17.93 -15.74
N LEU A 447 8.89 -18.85 -15.37
CA LEU A 447 8.22 -18.85 -14.08
C LEU A 447 8.70 -20.07 -13.29
N ASN A 448 9.82 -19.93 -12.58
CA ASN A 448 10.51 -21.02 -11.88
C ASN A 448 10.13 -21.12 -10.39
N GLY A 449 9.60 -20.06 -9.79
CA GLY A 449 9.09 -20.06 -8.42
C GLY A 449 7.74 -20.78 -8.27
N ASN A 450 7.33 -21.06 -7.02
CA ASN A 450 5.96 -21.56 -6.75
C ASN A 450 4.95 -20.41 -6.93
N ASN A 451 4.24 -20.40 -8.06
CA ASN A 451 3.30 -19.34 -8.41
C ASN A 451 1.83 -19.68 -8.11
N SER A 452 1.56 -20.68 -7.24
CA SER A 452 0.20 -21.10 -6.89
C SER A 452 -0.62 -20.01 -6.19
N GLY A 453 0.02 -18.96 -5.69
CA GLY A 453 -0.63 -17.81 -5.06
C GLY A 453 -1.07 -16.73 -6.04
N PHE A 454 -0.81 -16.86 -7.34
CA PHE A 454 -1.21 -15.90 -8.35
C PHE A 454 -2.48 -16.38 -9.06
N THR A 455 -3.54 -15.59 -8.97
CA THR A 455 -4.85 -15.83 -9.61
C THR A 455 -5.22 -14.72 -10.60
N GLY A 456 -4.28 -13.82 -10.89
CA GLY A 456 -4.44 -12.73 -11.83
C GLY A 456 -4.26 -13.14 -13.31
N THR A 457 -3.99 -12.15 -14.15
CA THR A 457 -3.82 -12.32 -15.61
C THR A 457 -2.38 -12.07 -16.04
N PHE A 458 -1.88 -12.91 -16.95
CA PHE A 458 -0.65 -12.65 -17.71
C PHE A 458 -1.01 -12.26 -19.14
N ASN A 459 -0.47 -11.13 -19.62
CA ASN A 459 -0.68 -10.68 -20.99
C ASN A 459 0.66 -10.51 -21.70
N GLU A 460 0.76 -11.10 -22.88
CA GLU A 460 1.86 -10.86 -23.81
C GLU A 460 1.46 -9.78 -24.82
N ASN A 461 2.06 -8.60 -24.68
CA ASN A 461 1.87 -7.50 -25.62
C ASN A 461 3.03 -7.46 -26.62
N GLY A 462 2.93 -8.17 -27.75
CA GLY A 462 3.95 -8.09 -28.81
C GLY A 462 4.06 -9.33 -29.69
N SER A 463 5.20 -9.49 -30.36
CA SER A 463 5.55 -10.76 -31.02
C SER A 463 5.65 -11.87 -29.97
N PRO A 464 5.17 -13.10 -30.27
CA PRO A 464 5.12 -14.19 -29.32
C PRO A 464 6.50 -14.52 -28.74
N ALA A 465 6.52 -14.94 -27.47
CA ALA A 465 7.72 -15.34 -26.77
C ALA A 465 8.44 -16.49 -27.50
N ASN A 466 9.78 -16.44 -27.49
CA ASN A 466 10.58 -17.50 -28.10
C ASN A 466 10.44 -18.84 -27.34
N ALA A 467 10.28 -18.79 -26.02
CA ALA A 467 9.98 -19.94 -25.19
C ALA A 467 9.18 -19.57 -23.93
N LEU A 468 8.30 -20.48 -23.52
CA LEU A 468 7.60 -20.45 -22.23
C LEU A 468 8.15 -21.56 -21.34
N THR A 469 8.71 -21.20 -20.18
CA THR A 469 9.15 -22.16 -19.17
C THR A 469 8.30 -22.00 -17.91
N LEU A 470 7.50 -23.03 -17.59
CA LEU A 470 6.68 -23.11 -16.39
C LEU A 470 7.30 -24.15 -15.44
N GLY A 471 8.10 -23.70 -14.48
CA GLY A 471 8.66 -24.56 -13.43
C GLY A 471 7.67 -24.76 -12.28
N ASN A 472 7.53 -25.99 -11.80
CA ASN A 472 6.76 -26.42 -10.60
C ASN A 472 5.49 -25.61 -10.27
N ASN A 473 4.74 -25.23 -11.30
CA ASN A 473 3.55 -24.42 -11.17
C ASN A 473 2.37 -25.34 -10.90
N GLY A 474 1.94 -25.43 -9.64
CA GLY A 474 0.58 -25.87 -9.35
C GLY A 474 -0.39 -25.08 -10.24
N ALA A 475 -1.36 -25.76 -10.84
CA ALA A 475 -2.26 -25.26 -11.90
C ALA A 475 -2.38 -23.73 -11.92
N LEU A 476 -1.63 -23.07 -12.80
CA LEU A 476 -1.85 -21.66 -13.10
C LEU A 476 -3.32 -21.54 -13.56
N GLY A 477 -4.06 -20.55 -13.04
CA GLY A 477 -5.49 -20.39 -13.31
C GLY A 477 -5.84 -20.34 -14.80
N ALA A 478 -7.08 -20.65 -15.18
CA ALA A 478 -7.51 -20.97 -16.55
C ALA A 478 -7.48 -19.81 -17.60
N GLY A 479 -6.62 -18.80 -17.47
CA GLY A 479 -6.63 -17.59 -18.31
C GLY A 479 -5.26 -17.06 -18.75
N ILE A 480 -4.25 -17.93 -18.94
CA ILE A 480 -2.83 -17.53 -19.02
C ILE A 480 -2.42 -16.88 -20.35
N PHE A 481 -3.17 -17.01 -21.43
CA PHE A 481 -2.78 -16.42 -22.73
C PHE A 481 -3.99 -15.86 -23.47
N VAL A 482 -4.01 -14.54 -23.66
CA VAL A 482 -4.84 -13.83 -24.65
C VAL A 482 -3.92 -13.15 -25.64
#